data_AF-K1T992-F1
#
_entry.id   AF-K1T992-F1
#
_cell.length_a   1.000
_cell.length_b   1.000
_cell.length_c   1.000
_cell.angle_alpha   90.00
_cell.angle_beta   90.00
_cell.angle_gamma   90.00
#
_symmetry.space_group_name_H-M   'P 1'
#
loop_
_entity.id
_entity.type
_entity.pdbx_description
1 polymer ?
#
loop_
_entity_poly.entity_id
_entity_poly.type
_entity_poly.pdbx_seq_one_letter_code
_entity_poly.pdbx_strand_id
1 'polypeptide(L)' 'MAYLEIEKVVGREILDSRGNPTVEAEVWLADGTVGRGMAPSGASTGEFEALELRDGDKARYGGKGVLEGCGEHQHHHQ' A
#
# COMPACT_ATOMS: atom_id res chain seq x y z
N MET A 1 -26.82 -13.74 -5.88
CA MET A 1 -26.38 -12.44 -6.40
C MET A 1 -25.61 -11.72 -5.29
N ALA A 2 -24.34 -12.08 -5.13
CA ALA A 2 -23.43 -11.41 -4.19
C ALA A 2 -22.63 -10.39 -4.99
N TYR A 3 -23.24 -9.24 -5.28
CA TYR A 3 -22.60 -8.17 -6.06
C TYR A 3 -21.42 -7.50 -5.34
N LEU A 4 -21.27 -7.72 -4.03
CA LEU A 4 -20.25 -7.08 -3.19
C LEU A 4 -19.21 -8.08 -2.65
N GLU A 5 -19.15 -9.28 -3.20
CA GLU A 5 -18.12 -10.26 -2.82
C GLU A 5 -16.75 -9.79 -3.32
N ILE A 6 -15.74 -9.79 -2.44
CA ILE A 6 -14.36 -9.45 -2.78
C ILE A 6 -13.72 -10.69 -3.40
N GLU A 7 -13.34 -10.61 -4.67
CA GLU A 7 -12.64 -11.70 -5.37
C GLU A 7 -11.13 -11.61 -5.22
N LYS A 8 -10.58 -10.39 -5.24
CA LYS A 8 -9.12 -10.18 -5.24
C LYS A 8 -8.75 -8.88 -4.55
N VAL A 9 -7.64 -8.91 -3.82
CA VAL A 9 -6.99 -7.72 -3.27
C VAL A 9 -5.52 -7.76 -3.67
N VAL A 10 -5.03 -6.72 -4.33
CA VAL A 10 -3.64 -6.57 -4.76
C VAL A 10 -3.02 -5.38 -4.04
N GLY A 11 -1.84 -5.56 -3.45
CA GLY A 11 -1.08 -4.48 -2.80
C GLY A 11 0.16 -4.12 -3.61
N ARG A 12 0.47 -2.83 -3.75
CA ARG A 12 1.68 -2.37 -4.44
C ARG A 12 2.39 -1.26 -3.67
N GLU A 13 3.72 -1.26 -3.77
CA GLU A 13 4.56 -0.15 -3.31
C GLU A 13 4.57 0.94 -4.39
N ILE A 14 4.15 2.14 -4.01
CA ILE A 14 4.18 3.35 -4.83
C ILE A 14 4.94 4.46 -4.10
N LEU A 15 5.21 5.58 -4.77
CA LEU A 15 5.86 6.73 -4.16
C LEU A 15 4.84 7.81 -3.76
N ASP A 16 4.98 8.35 -2.56
CA ASP A 16 4.24 9.53 -2.10
C ASP A 16 4.78 10.82 -2.76
N SER A 17 4.11 11.94 -2.52
CA SER A 17 4.51 13.26 -3.09
C SER A 17 5.88 13.76 -2.63
N ARG A 18 6.50 13.14 -1.62
CA ARG A 18 7.84 13.44 -1.11
C ARG A 18 8.87 12.39 -1.54
N GLY A 19 8.49 11.46 -2.41
CA GLY A 19 9.34 10.38 -2.91
C GLY A 19 9.62 9.27 -1.90
N ASN A 20 8.83 9.15 -0.83
CA ASN A 20 8.93 8.01 0.10
C ASN A 20 8.00 6.88 -0.36
N PRO A 21 8.41 5.60 -0.20
CA PRO A 21 7.51 4.48 -0.42
C PRO A 21 6.27 4.54 0.47
N THR A 22 5.11 4.24 -0.11
CA THR A 22 3.81 4.03 0.53
C THR A 22 3.06 2.88 -0.16
N VAL A 23 1.98 2.40 0.47
CA VAL A 23 1.18 1.27 -0.02
C VAL A 23 -0.06 1.76 -0.75
N GLU A 24 -0.35 1.14 -1.89
CA GLU A 24 -1.62 1.22 -2.59
C GLU A 24 -2.30 -0.16 -2.61
N ALA A 25 -3.60 -0.20 -2.37
CA ALA A 25 -4.43 -1.40 -2.46
C ALA A 25 -5.45 -1.25 -3.59
N GLU A 26 -5.61 -2.32 -4.36
CA GLU A 26 -6.60 -2.46 -5.42
C GLU A 26 -7.50 -3.66 -5.12
N VAL A 27 -8.80 -3.43 -5.03
CA VAL A 27 -9.83 -4.41 -4.65
C VAL A 27 -10.73 -4.67 -5.85
N TRP A 28 -10.90 -5.94 -6.19
CA TRP A 28 -11.74 -6.43 -7.27
C TRP A 28 -12.95 -7.13 -6.67
N LEU A 29 -14.14 -6.72 -7.08
CA LEU A 29 -15.40 -7.34 -6.69
C LEU A 29 -15.92 -8.29 -7.77
N ALA A 30 -16.76 -9.24 -7.36
CA ALA A 30 -17.34 -10.25 -8.25
C ALA A 30 -18.27 -9.69 -9.34
N ASP A 31 -18.70 -8.42 -9.21
CA ASP A 31 -19.47 -7.73 -10.23
C ASP A 31 -18.60 -7.02 -11.29
N GLY A 32 -17.27 -7.13 -11.17
CA GLY A 32 -16.28 -6.49 -12.04
C GLY A 32 -15.89 -5.08 -11.60
N THR A 33 -16.44 -4.55 -10.51
CA THR A 33 -16.03 -3.27 -9.95
C THR A 33 -14.61 -3.35 -9.40
N VAL A 34 -13.80 -2.33 -9.71
CA VAL A 34 -12.43 -2.20 -9.20
C VAL A 34 -12.30 -0.89 -8.42
N GLY A 35 -11.94 -1.00 -7.15
CA GLY A 35 -11.64 0.13 -6.27
C GLY A 35 -10.14 0.19 -5.99
N ARG A 36 -9.56 1.39 -5.95
CA ARG A 36 -8.14 1.60 -5.64
C ARG A 36 -7.98 2.74 -4.65
N GLY A 37 -7.13 2.53 -3.65
CA GLY A 37 -6.83 3.51 -2.61
C GLY A 37 -5.37 3.45 -2.18
N MET A 38 -4.79 4.60 -1.88
CA MET A 38 -3.43 4.71 -1.36
C MET A 38 -3.44 5.17 0.09
N ALA A 39 -2.56 4.60 0.90
CA ALA A 39 -2.31 5.09 2.24
C ALA A 39 -1.47 6.39 2.15
N PRO A 40 -1.88 7.50 2.79
CA PRO A 40 -1.02 8.65 2.91
C PRO A 40 0.15 8.31 3.85
N SER A 41 1.38 8.68 3.49
CA SER A 41 2.49 8.53 4.43
C SER A 41 2.49 9.67 5.45
N GLY A 42 2.13 9.37 6.69
CA GLY A 42 2.13 10.34 7.78
C GLY A 42 3.55 10.83 8.09
N ALA A 43 3.73 12.15 8.22
CA ALA A 43 4.93 12.69 8.90
C ALA A 43 4.79 12.66 10.43
N SER A 44 3.56 12.47 10.91
CA SER A 44 3.18 12.64 12.30
C SER A 44 3.63 11.43 13.12
N THR A 45 4.16 11.70 14.31
CA THR A 45 4.70 10.71 15.24
C THR A 45 3.86 10.65 16.51
N GLY A 46 2.54 10.80 16.37
CA GLY A 46 1.64 10.66 17.51
C GLY A 46 1.79 9.26 18.11
N GLU A 47 2.02 9.18 19.41
CA GLU A 47 2.27 7.92 20.14
C GLU A 47 1.08 6.92 20.06
N PHE A 48 -0.08 7.38 19.56
CA PHE A 48 -1.29 6.59 19.36
C PHE A 48 -1.69 6.42 17.88
N GLU A 49 -0.83 6.82 16.94
CA GLU A 49 -1.07 6.58 15.52
C GLU A 49 -0.87 5.09 15.18
N ALA A 50 -1.64 4.59 14.20
CA ALA A 50 -1.43 3.24 13.69
C ALA A 50 -0.02 3.14 13.11
N LEU A 51 0.73 2.11 13.53
CA LEU A 51 2.12 1.94 13.12
C LEU A 51 2.21 1.63 11.63
N GLU A 52 2.90 2.46 10.85
CA GLU A 52 3.27 2.11 9.49
C GLU A 52 4.38 1.04 9.51
N LEU A 53 4.11 -0.13 8.93
CA LEU A 53 5.11 -1.17 8.72
C LEU A 53 6.13 -0.71 7.66
N ARG A 54 7.41 -0.74 8.01
CA ARG A 54 8.52 -0.36 7.14
C ARG A 54 9.52 -1.52 7.09
N ASP A 55 10.07 -1.80 5.92
CA ASP A 55 10.96 -2.94 5.67
C ASP A 55 12.31 -2.82 6.42
N GLY A 56 12.73 -1.60 6.80
CA GLY A 56 13.98 -1.37 7.53
C GLY A 56 15.27 -1.64 6.73
N ASP A 57 15.17 -2.13 5.49
CA ASP A 57 16.32 -2.36 4.61
C ASP A 57 16.94 -1.04 4.13
N LYS A 58 18.09 -0.68 4.72
CA LYS A 58 18.81 0.55 4.39
C LYS A 58 19.28 0.63 2.94
N ALA A 59 19.41 -0.49 2.24
CA ALA A 59 19.77 -0.51 0.82
C ALA A 59 18.62 -0.01 -0.07
N ARG A 60 17.38 0.01 0.44
CA ARG A 60 16.18 0.42 -0.29
C ARG A 60 15.50 1.61 0.36
N TYR A 61 15.44 2.71 -0.37
CA TYR A 61 14.80 3.96 0.10
C TYR A 61 15.25 4.40 1.51
N GLY A 62 16.48 4.05 1.91
CA GLY A 62 17.01 4.37 3.24
C GLY A 62 16.30 3.67 4.40
N GLY A 63 15.72 2.48 4.20
CA GLY A 63 14.99 1.73 5.23
C GLY A 63 13.49 1.99 5.25
N LYS A 64 12.98 2.77 4.29
CA LYS A 64 11.58 3.20 4.22
C LYS A 64 10.69 2.38 3.29
N GLY A 65 11.21 1.29 2.70
CA GLY A 65 10.42 0.37 1.89
C GLY A 65 9.20 -0.16 2.65
N VAL A 66 8.17 -0.58 1.92
CA VAL A 66 6.91 -1.09 2.47
C VAL A 66 6.48 -2.41 1.84
N LEU A 67 7.43 -3.16 1.26
CA LEU A 67 7.15 -4.43 0.62
C LEU A 67 6.64 -5.50 1.59
N GLU A 68 7.09 -5.53 2.83
CA GLU A 68 6.55 -6.47 3.82
C GLU A 68 5.05 -6.26 4.07
N GLY A 69 4.53 -5.05 3.82
CA GLY A 69 3.10 -4.72 3.92
C GLY A 69 2.26 -5.09 2.69
N CYS A 70 2.87 -5.40 1.54
CA CYS A 70 2.16 -5.72 0.31
C CYS A 70 2.12 -7.24 0.09
N GLY A 71 0.93 -7.85 0.25
CA GLY A 71 0.75 -9.30 0.14
C GLY A 71 0.99 -9.93 -1.25
N GLU A 72 1.00 -9.15 -2.33
CA GLU A 72 1.31 -9.61 -3.71
C GLU A 72 1.94 -8.48 -4.54
N HIS A 73 3.25 -8.52 -4.79
CA HIS A 73 4.03 -7.41 -5.34
C HIS A 73 3.84 -7.17 -6.84
N GLN A 74 3.47 -5.94 -7.20
CA GLN A 74 3.66 -5.38 -8.54
C GLN A 74 4.31 -3.99 -8.40
N HIS A 75 5.50 -3.81 -8.99
CA HIS A 75 6.22 -2.53 -8.94
C HIS A 75 5.75 -1.62 -10.08
N HIS A 76 5.21 -0.45 -9.75
CA HIS A 76 4.89 0.59 -10.74
C HIS A 76 5.47 1.94 -10.29
N HIS A 77 6.37 2.49 -11.10
CA HIS A 77 6.81 3.88 -10.98
C HIS A 77 5.81 4.77 -11.72
N GLN A 78 5.29 5.80 -11.04
CA GLN A 78 4.58 6.92 -11.67
C GLN A 78 5.56 8.06 -11.97
#